data_AF-A0A8T3RCJ0-F1
#
_entry.id   AF-A0A8T3RCJ0-F1
#
_cell.length_a   1.000
_cell.length_b   1.000
_cell.length_c   1.000
_cell.angle_alpha   90.00
_cell.angle_beta   90.00
_cell.angle_gamma   90.00
#
_symmetry.space_group_name_H-M   'P 1'
#
loop_
_entity.id
_entity.type
_entity.pdbx_description
1 polymer ?
#
loop_
_entity_poly.entity_id
_entity_poly.type
_entity_poly.pdbx_seq_one_letter_code
_entity_poly.pdbx_strand_id
1 'polypeptide(L)'
;MTAAPSRSPYVHRPSLSPQDAAEWPARRVLVTNLRTIWGRAYPRVIGMMREPSWLFFEILLPFLTTSAFVFVYRALAAPPEYVGFVVLGGAMTAFWLNVMWLMAAQLYWEKDQGNLELYFAAPI
;
A
#
# COMPACT_ATOMS: atom_id res chain seq x y z
N MET A 1 -15.93 -48.24 12.72
CA MET A 1 -15.30 -47.28 11.79
C MET A 1 -15.53 -45.87 12.36
N THR A 2 -14.67 -45.44 13.28
CA THR A 2 -14.82 -44.20 14.05
C THR A 2 -14.20 -43.03 13.30
N ALA A 3 -15.03 -42.10 12.84
CA ALA A 3 -14.59 -40.91 12.12
C ALA A 3 -13.81 -39.98 13.06
N ALA A 4 -12.59 -39.60 12.67
CA ALA A 4 -11.78 -38.61 13.38
C ALA A 4 -12.50 -37.24 13.39
N PRO A 5 -12.55 -36.52 14.53
CA PRO A 5 -13.23 -35.23 14.59
C PRO A 5 -12.54 -34.23 13.65
N SER A 6 -13.33 -33.60 12.79
CA SER A 6 -12.84 -32.56 11.88
C SER A 6 -12.26 -31.41 12.71
N ARG A 7 -10.98 -31.09 12.47
CA ARG A 7 -10.28 -29.99 13.13
C ARG A 7 -10.75 -28.65 12.56
N SER A 8 -12.00 -28.28 12.84
CA SER A 8 -12.49 -26.93 12.54
C SER A 8 -11.80 -25.92 13.48
N PRO A 9 -11.18 -24.86 12.96
CA PRO A 9 -10.55 -23.83 13.78
C PRO A 9 -11.56 -22.97 14.55
N TYR A 10 -12.87 -23.22 14.40
CA TYR A 10 -13.97 -22.49 15.04
C TYR A 10 -14.75 -23.34 16.06
N VAL A 11 -14.18 -24.44 16.55
CA VAL A 11 -14.78 -25.18 17.68
C VAL A 11 -14.63 -24.32 18.94
N HIS A 12 -15.75 -24.02 19.60
CA HIS A 12 -15.77 -23.30 20.87
C HIS A 12 -14.97 -24.11 21.90
N ARG A 13 -13.80 -23.58 22.32
CA ARG A 13 -13.01 -24.18 23.39
C ARG A 13 -13.59 -23.66 24.71
N PRO A 14 -14.07 -24.52 25.63
CA PRO A 14 -14.42 -24.05 26.96
C PRO A 14 -13.13 -23.56 27.64
N SER A 15 -13.05 -22.26 27.90
CA SER A 15 -11.96 -21.60 28.63
C SER A 15 -12.46 -21.18 30.00
N LEU A 16 -11.67 -21.41 31.05
CA LEU A 16 -12.04 -21.08 32.43
C LEU A 16 -11.93 -19.57 32.71
N SER A 17 -11.01 -18.88 32.02
CA SER A 17 -10.81 -17.43 32.12
C SER A 17 -10.53 -16.77 30.75
N PRO A 18 -10.67 -15.44 30.61
CA PRO A 18 -10.31 -14.72 29.37
C PRO A 18 -8.82 -14.82 29.00
N GLN A 19 -7.95 -15.01 30.00
CA GLN A 19 -6.50 -15.16 29.80
C GLN A 19 -6.18 -16.53 29.17
N ASP A 20 -6.84 -17.59 29.64
CA ASP A 20 -6.71 -18.94 29.05
C ASP A 20 -7.24 -18.99 27.60
N ALA A 21 -8.22 -18.14 27.27
CA ALA A 21 -8.73 -18.01 25.91
C ALA A 21 -7.75 -17.27 24.97
N ALA A 22 -6.87 -16.42 25.53
CA ALA A 22 -5.87 -15.65 24.81
C ALA A 22 -4.57 -16.44 24.52
N GLU A 23 -4.33 -17.56 25.23
CA GLU A 23 -3.19 -18.44 24.98
C GLU A 23 -3.35 -19.23 23.68
N TRP A 24 -2.87 -18.63 22.58
CA TRP A 24 -2.86 -19.28 21.27
C TRP A 24 -1.49 -19.83 20.92
N PRO A 25 -1.42 -21.02 20.29
CA PRO A 25 -0.14 -21.51 19.77
C PRO A 25 0.38 -20.57 18.69
N ALA A 26 1.70 -20.35 18.64
CA ALA A 26 2.36 -19.38 17.75
C ALA A 26 1.93 -19.51 16.28
N ARG A 27 1.73 -20.76 15.80
CA ARG A 27 1.21 -21.02 14.44
C ARG A 27 -0.16 -20.40 14.20
N ARG A 28 -1.07 -20.47 15.17
CA ARG A 28 -2.42 -19.90 15.06
C ARG A 28 -2.38 -18.39 15.07
N VAL A 29 -1.57 -17.79 15.94
CA VAL A 29 -1.33 -16.35 15.97
C VAL A 29 -0.82 -15.88 14.61
N LEU A 30 0.20 -16.54 14.06
CA LEU A 30 0.76 -16.20 12.74
C LEU A 30 -0.29 -16.28 11.63
N VAL A 31 -1.04 -17.39 11.54
CA VAL A 31 -2.08 -17.58 10.51
C VAL A 31 -3.19 -16.53 10.64
N THR A 32 -3.61 -16.20 11.86
CA THR A 32 -4.63 -15.17 12.08
C THR A 32 -4.11 -13.79 11.70
N ASN A 33 -2.87 -13.44 12.10
CA ASN A 33 -2.25 -12.17 11.74
C ASN A 33 -2.12 -12.03 10.22
N LEU A 34 -1.68 -13.08 9.52
CA LEU A 34 -1.59 -13.09 8.06
C LEU A 34 -2.96 -12.92 7.38
N ARG A 35 -4.02 -13.55 7.92
CA ARG A 35 -5.39 -13.35 7.42
C ARG A 35 -5.89 -11.93 7.64
N THR A 36 -5.58 -11.32 8.79
CA THR A 36 -5.90 -9.92 9.08
C THR A 36 -5.16 -8.98 8.13
N ILE A 37 -3.87 -9.21 7.89
CA ILE A 37 -3.06 -8.46 6.93
C ILE A 37 -3.70 -8.56 5.54
N TRP A 38 -4.01 -9.78 5.09
CA TRP A 38 -4.63 -10.00 3.77
C TRP A 38 -6.00 -9.32 3.67
N GLY A 39 -6.85 -9.44 4.71
CA GLY A 39 -8.17 -8.82 4.73
C GLY A 39 -8.11 -7.29 4.65
N ARG A 40 -7.10 -6.65 5.26
CA ARG A 40 -6.90 -5.19 5.18
C ARG A 40 -6.16 -4.74 3.91
N ALA A 41 -5.30 -5.58 3.35
CA ALA A 41 -4.56 -5.29 2.12
C ALA A 41 -5.44 -5.47 0.87
N TYR A 42 -6.29 -6.50 0.86
CA TYR A 42 -7.14 -6.85 -0.28
C TYR A 42 -7.96 -5.68 -0.85
N PRO A 43 -8.75 -4.93 -0.07
CA PRO A 43 -9.53 -3.81 -0.62
C PRO A 43 -8.63 -2.69 -1.15
N ARG A 44 -7.45 -2.46 -0.57
CA ARG A 44 -6.50 -1.43 -1.05
C ARG A 44 -5.85 -1.84 -2.36
N VAL A 45 -5.36 -3.07 -2.46
CA VAL A 45 -4.68 -3.58 -3.66
C VAL A 45 -5.66 -3.80 -4.81
N ILE A 46 -6.80 -4.45 -4.53
CA ILE A 46 -7.80 -4.70 -5.57
C ILE A 46 -8.54 -3.42 -5.94
N GLY A 47 -8.84 -2.53 -4.98
CA GLY A 47 -9.44 -1.22 -5.26
C GLY A 47 -8.61 -0.39 -6.23
N MET A 48 -7.29 -0.39 -6.06
CA MET A 48 -6.34 0.29 -6.95
C MET A 48 -6.31 -0.31 -8.37
N MET A 49 -6.51 -1.62 -8.51
CA MET A 49 -6.51 -2.30 -9.81
C MET A 49 -7.83 -2.18 -10.58
N ARG A 50 -8.90 -1.64 -9.97
CA ARG A 50 -10.22 -1.52 -10.62
C ARG A 50 -10.25 -0.44 -11.70
N GLU A 51 -9.38 0.55 -11.61
CA GLU A 51 -9.34 1.67 -12.55
C GLU A 51 -7.93 1.83 -13.14
N PRO A 52 -7.60 1.11 -14.23
CA PRO A 52 -6.27 1.16 -14.84
C PRO A 52 -5.98 2.51 -15.53
N SER A 53 -7.00 3.37 -15.67
CA SER A 53 -6.86 4.75 -16.15
C SER A 53 -5.81 5.52 -15.34
N TRP A 54 -5.73 5.27 -14.03
CA TRP A 54 -4.76 5.90 -13.14
C TRP A 54 -3.33 5.62 -13.61
N LEU A 55 -2.99 4.35 -13.93
CA LEU A 55 -1.66 3.99 -14.41
C LEU A 55 -1.32 4.68 -15.74
N PHE A 56 -2.31 4.81 -16.63
CA PHE A 56 -2.12 5.54 -17.88
C PHE A 56 -1.79 7.02 -17.63
N PHE A 57 -2.57 7.72 -16.80
CA PHE A 57 -2.34 9.13 -16.51
C PHE A 57 -1.06 9.38 -15.70
N GLU A 58 -0.75 8.51 -14.75
CA GLU A 58 0.46 8.60 -13.94
C GLU A 58 1.75 8.41 -14.74
N ILE A 59 1.72 7.64 -15.83
CA ILE A 59 2.87 7.49 -16.71
C ILE A 59 2.88 8.60 -17.77
N LEU A 60 1.73 8.88 -18.38
CA LEU A 60 1.64 9.80 -19.51
C LEU A 60 1.97 11.24 -19.10
N LEU A 61 1.42 11.75 -18.00
CA LEU A 61 1.57 13.15 -17.61
C LEU A 61 3.04 13.52 -17.26
N PRO A 62 3.76 12.73 -16.44
CA PRO A 62 5.16 13.03 -16.16
C PRO A 62 6.06 12.77 -17.36
N PHE A 63 5.73 11.79 -18.20
CA PHE A 63 6.45 11.54 -19.45
C PHE A 63 6.32 12.73 -20.42
N LEU A 64 5.11 13.27 -20.59
CA LEU A 64 4.87 14.45 -21.41
C LEU A 64 5.61 15.67 -20.87
N THR A 65 5.60 15.85 -19.54
CA THR A 65 6.31 16.94 -18.86
C THR A 65 7.81 16.84 -19.11
N THR A 66 8.40 15.66 -18.93
CA THR A 66 9.82 15.41 -19.18
C THR A 66 10.17 15.61 -20.66
N SER A 67 9.32 15.13 -21.57
CA SER A 67 9.50 15.31 -23.02
C SER A 67 9.47 16.78 -23.42
N ALA A 68 8.58 17.59 -22.82
CA ALA A 68 8.52 19.02 -23.05
C ALA A 68 9.85 19.70 -22.67
N PHE A 69 10.42 19.37 -21.50
CA PHE A 69 11.73 19.90 -21.09
C PHE A 69 12.84 19.45 -22.04
N VAL A 70 12.83 18.20 -22.52
CA VAL A 70 13.80 17.74 -23.52
C VAL A 70 13.71 18.58 -24.80
N PHE A 71 12.51 18.87 -25.30
CA PHE A 71 12.34 19.70 -26.49
C PHE A 71 12.80 21.14 -26.26
N VAL A 72 12.57 21.71 -25.07
CA VAL A 72 13.08 23.04 -24.71
C VAL A 72 14.61 23.06 -24.75
N TYR A 73 15.29 22.08 -24.14
CA TYR A 73 16.75 22.01 -24.15
C TYR A 73 17.31 21.82 -25.55
N ARG A 74 16.65 21.03 -26.39
CA ARG A 74 17.02 20.89 -27.80
C ARG A 74 16.81 22.18 -28.59
N ALA A 75 15.73 22.91 -28.35
CA ALA A 75 15.45 24.20 -29.01
C ALA A 75 16.48 25.28 -28.63
N LEU A 76 17.03 25.22 -27.42
CA LEU A 76 18.11 26.06 -26.95
C LEU A 76 19.50 25.64 -27.49
N ALA A 77 19.57 24.62 -28.33
CA ALA A 77 20.82 24.02 -28.83
C ALA A 77 21.79 23.63 -27.70
N ALA A 78 21.25 23.19 -26.56
CA ALA A 78 22.06 22.77 -25.43
C ALA A 78 22.87 21.49 -25.76
N PRO A 79 24.09 21.34 -25.21
CA PRO A 79 24.86 20.11 -25.31
C PRO A 79 24.05 18.86 -24.94
N PRO A 80 24.26 17.73 -25.64
CA PRO A 80 23.44 16.53 -25.48
C PRO A 80 23.54 15.90 -24.09
N GLU A 81 24.60 16.18 -23.31
CA GLU A 81 24.72 15.69 -21.93
C GLU A 81 23.59 16.24 -21.05
N TYR A 82 23.14 17.47 -21.29
CA TYR A 82 22.04 18.09 -20.53
C TYR A 82 20.69 17.44 -20.77
N VAL A 83 20.47 16.85 -21.95
CA VAL A 83 19.25 16.08 -22.22
C VAL A 83 19.17 14.85 -21.32
N GLY A 84 20.30 14.18 -21.08
CA GLY A 84 20.38 13.05 -20.15
C GLY A 84 20.01 13.45 -18.72
N PHE A 85 20.51 14.59 -18.25
CA PHE A 85 20.15 15.11 -16.92
C PHE A 85 18.66 15.47 -16.79
N VAL A 86 18.04 16.01 -17.85
CA VAL A 86 16.60 16.31 -17.85
C VAL A 86 15.76 15.03 -17.76
N VAL A 87 16.13 13.98 -18.50
CA VAL A 87 15.40 12.70 -18.44
C VAL A 87 15.51 12.06 -17.05
N LEU A 88 16.71 12.04 -16.48
CA LEU A 88 16.96 11.54 -15.12
C LEU A 88 16.20 12.35 -14.07
N GLY A 89 16.28 13.68 -14.16
CA GLY A 89 15.57 14.59 -13.26
C GLY A 89 14.05 14.46 -13.37
N GLY A 90 13.52 14.30 -14.58
CA GLY A 90 12.09 14.07 -14.83
C GLY A 90 11.62 12.77 -14.22
N ALA A 91 12.37 11.68 -14.42
CA ALA A 91 12.06 10.37 -13.83
C ALA A 91 12.11 10.41 -12.29
N MET A 92 13.16 11.01 -11.70
CA MET A 92 13.30 11.15 -10.25
C MET A 92 12.18 12.00 -9.65
N THR A 93 11.82 13.11 -10.31
CA THR A 93 10.75 14.00 -9.83
C THR A 93 9.39 13.29 -9.88
N ALA A 94 9.09 12.59 -10.97
CA ALA A 94 7.85 11.82 -11.11
C ALA A 94 7.71 10.77 -10.00
N PHE A 95 8.77 10.00 -9.77
CA PHE A 95 8.83 9.01 -8.69
C PHE A 95 8.61 9.66 -7.32
N TRP A 96 9.31 10.75 -7.03
CA TRP A 96 9.28 11.34 -5.70
C TRP A 96 7.96 12.04 -5.38
N LEU A 97 7.37 12.70 -6.37
CA LEU A 97 6.01 13.23 -6.24
C LEU A 97 5.00 12.12 -5.97
N ASN A 98 5.13 10.96 -6.62
CA ASN A 98 4.25 9.82 -6.39
C ASN A 98 4.38 9.26 -4.96
N VAL A 99 5.61 9.11 -4.47
CA VAL A 99 5.88 8.65 -3.09
C VAL A 99 5.30 9.62 -2.06
N MET A 100 5.59 10.91 -2.20
CA MET A 100 5.08 11.95 -1.29
C MET A 100 3.55 11.99 -1.31
N TRP A 101 2.95 11.90 -2.49
CA TRP A 101 1.51 11.85 -2.65
C TRP A 101 0.89 10.65 -1.93
N LEU A 102 1.41 9.45 -2.16
CA LEU A 102 0.89 8.22 -1.54
C LEU A 102 1.01 8.25 -0.01
N MET A 103 2.11 8.78 0.53
CA MET A 103 2.29 8.93 1.98
C MET A 103 1.30 9.94 2.57
N ALA A 104 1.10 11.08 1.92
CA ALA A 104 0.13 12.08 2.35
C ALA A 104 -1.31 11.55 2.24
N ALA A 105 -1.65 10.86 1.15
CA ALA A 105 -2.97 10.30 0.89
C ALA A 105 -3.35 9.26 1.95
N GLN A 106 -2.41 8.38 2.33
CA GLN A 106 -2.63 7.40 3.38
C GLN A 106 -3.02 8.08 4.70
N LEU A 107 -2.29 9.10 5.15
CA LEU A 107 -2.63 9.84 6.37
C LEU A 107 -3.98 10.58 6.25
N TYR A 108 -4.24 11.19 5.10
CA TYR A 108 -5.48 11.90 4.82
C TYR A 108 -6.71 10.98 4.90
N TRP A 109 -6.62 9.77 4.34
CA TRP A 109 -7.71 8.80 4.37
C TRP A 109 -7.93 8.19 5.76
N GLU A 110 -6.86 7.93 6.52
CA GLU A 110 -7.01 7.46 7.90
C GLU A 110 -7.65 8.53 8.81
N LYS A 111 -7.39 9.81 8.53
CA LYS A 111 -8.11 10.94 9.14
C LYS A 111 -9.58 10.97 8.74
N ASP A 112 -9.90 10.81 7.46
CA ASP A 112 -11.28 10.85 6.95
C ASP A 112 -12.14 9.67 7.46
N GLN A 113 -11.55 8.48 7.58
CA GLN A 113 -12.23 7.29 8.11
C GLN A 113 -12.32 7.25 9.64
N GLY A 114 -11.88 8.31 10.34
CA GLY A 114 -11.92 8.38 11.81
C GLY A 114 -10.99 7.39 12.52
N ASN A 115 -10.08 6.74 11.80
CA ASN A 115 -9.15 5.76 12.36
C ASN A 115 -7.94 6.44 13.03
N LEU A 116 -7.79 7.75 12.85
CA LEU A 116 -6.70 8.54 13.41
C LEU A 116 -6.71 8.55 14.95
N GLU A 117 -7.89 8.67 15.56
CA GLU A 117 -8.06 8.64 17.02
C GLU A 117 -7.64 7.29 17.61
N LEU A 118 -7.91 6.20 16.88
CA LEU A 118 -7.49 4.85 17.24
C LEU A 118 -5.97 4.71 17.30
N TYR A 119 -5.21 5.36 16.40
CA TYR A 119 -3.75 5.34 16.46
C TYR A 119 -3.18 6.11 17.67
N PHE A 120 -3.89 7.09 18.20
CA PHE A 120 -3.47 7.84 19.40
C PHE A 120 -3.97 7.21 20.71
N ALA A 121 -5.13 6.54 20.69
CA ALA A 121 -5.75 5.94 21.86
C ALA A 121 -5.30 4.49 22.12
N ALA A 122 -4.87 3.75 21.09
CA ALA A 122 -4.37 2.41 21.27
C ALA A 122 -2.95 2.43 21.89
N PRO A 123 -2.75 1.83 23.08
CA PRO A 123 -1.39 1.58 23.55
C PRO A 123 -0.75 0.54 22.62
N ILE A 124 0.36 0.91 21.99
CA ILE A 124 1.25 -0.02 21.28
C ILE A 124 2.17 -0.73 22.26
#